data_AF-A0A2R6QLR5-F1
#
_entry.id   AF-A0A2R6QLR5-F1
#
_cell.length_a   1.000
_cell.length_b   1.000
_cell.length_c   1.000
_cell.angle_alpha   90.00
_cell.angle_beta   90.00
_cell.angle_gamma   90.00
#
_symmetry.space_group_name_H-M   'P 1'
#
loop_
_entity.id
_entity.type
_entity.pdbx_description
1 polymer ?
#
loop_
_entity_poly.entity_id
_entity_poly.type
_entity_poly.pdbx_seq_one_letter_code
_entity_poly.pdbx_strand_id
1 'polypeptide(L)'
;MKNTFHKGTNFLILALSTLVLSFIPCYADTNVSPGYMCSPEADNSTTVSDSFKTNLNNLLDSLAANVLQSGFYKAAVGKNSNKIYGLIQCRGDVSPTNCANCTNESIKVALHNCTNSKSAAIWFSWCFMRYSSEKFFGTWEGGSVGIYNQTDFDDSTAVLKGIGFMTTLASVTPNQLLLFQTSVLDVGQSGQRFGMAQCGRDLRRSDCGKCLDGQLVSFGASIENLRGWEIYGLGCSMWYRDFQFYSNISTPYSAGGRRLWHGVVGVSMTILSTLTVQTVL
;
A
#
# COMPACT_ATOMS: atom_id res chain seq x y z
N MET A 1 -5.66 -16.56 -83.20
CA MET A 1 -5.73 -15.14 -82.76
C MET A 1 -5.59 -15.12 -81.23
N LYS A 2 -4.59 -14.39 -80.72
CA LYS A 2 -4.35 -13.82 -79.36
C LYS A 2 -4.81 -14.62 -78.11
N ASN A 3 -3.86 -15.16 -77.33
CA ASN A 3 -3.37 -14.68 -75.99
C ASN A 3 -4.42 -14.79 -74.85
N THR A 4 -4.16 -15.27 -73.63
CA THR A 4 -2.97 -15.17 -72.76
C THR A 4 -3.09 -16.09 -71.52
N PHE A 5 -1.93 -16.41 -70.93
CA PHE A 5 -1.64 -17.15 -69.68
C PHE A 5 -1.97 -16.36 -68.38
N HIS A 6 -2.40 -17.02 -67.29
CA HIS A 6 -2.05 -16.74 -65.85
C HIS A 6 -2.71 -17.82 -64.94
N LYS A 7 -2.02 -18.73 -64.22
CA LYS A 7 -1.13 -18.69 -63.03
C LYS A 7 -1.83 -18.44 -61.66
N GLY A 8 -1.82 -19.47 -60.79
CA GLY A 8 -1.94 -19.42 -59.31
C GLY A 8 -3.34 -19.11 -58.76
N THR A 9 -3.81 -19.58 -57.60
CA THR A 9 -3.07 -19.79 -56.34
C THR A 9 -3.96 -20.58 -55.36
N ASN A 10 -3.37 -21.53 -54.64
CA ASN A 10 -3.98 -22.24 -53.50
C ASN A 10 -4.38 -21.25 -52.39
N PHE A 11 -5.65 -21.23 -52.00
CA PHE A 11 -6.08 -20.55 -50.77
C PHE A 11 -5.97 -21.52 -49.57
N LEU A 12 -4.81 -21.49 -48.92
CA LEU A 12 -4.64 -21.99 -47.54
C LEU A 12 -5.27 -20.95 -46.59
N ILE A 13 -6.41 -21.27 -46.00
CA ILE A 13 -6.99 -20.48 -44.91
C ILE A 13 -6.21 -20.82 -43.64
N LEU A 14 -5.18 -20.03 -43.33
CA LEU A 14 -4.52 -20.04 -42.02
C LEU A 14 -5.41 -19.31 -41.02
N ALA A 15 -5.98 -20.04 -40.07
CA ALA A 15 -6.69 -19.46 -38.93
C ALA A 15 -5.70 -18.64 -38.08
N LEU A 16 -5.79 -17.31 -38.16
CA LEU A 16 -5.16 -16.43 -37.18
C LEU A 16 -5.91 -16.58 -35.86
N SER A 17 -5.40 -17.45 -34.99
CA SER A 17 -5.69 -17.41 -33.56
C SER A 17 -5.13 -16.08 -33.02
N THR A 18 -5.99 -15.07 -32.90
CA THR A 18 -5.67 -13.87 -32.13
C THR A 18 -5.64 -14.28 -30.66
N LEU A 19 -4.43 -14.53 -30.14
CA LEU A 19 -4.20 -14.59 -28.70
C LEU A 19 -4.49 -13.19 -28.15
N VAL A 20 -5.75 -12.93 -27.79
CA VAL A 20 -6.12 -11.76 -27.01
C VAL A 20 -5.49 -11.99 -25.64
N LEU A 21 -4.23 -11.55 -25.48
CA LEU A 21 -3.65 -11.33 -24.16
C LEU A 21 -4.60 -10.35 -23.47
N SER A 22 -5.47 -10.89 -22.62
CA SER A 22 -6.23 -10.10 -21.67
C SER A 22 -5.22 -9.33 -20.84
N PHE A 23 -4.97 -8.08 -21.22
CA PHE A 23 -4.17 -7.13 -20.46
C PHE A 23 -4.95 -6.86 -19.18
N ILE A 24 -4.88 -7.77 -18.21
CA ILE A 24 -5.24 -7.45 -16.84
C ILE A 24 -4.24 -6.37 -16.43
N PRO A 25 -4.66 -5.13 -16.16
CA PRO A 25 -3.75 -4.10 -15.71
C PRO A 25 -3.06 -4.62 -14.44
N CYS A 26 -1.76 -4.88 -14.54
CA CYS A 26 -0.95 -5.21 -13.38
C CYS A 26 -0.76 -3.91 -12.60
N TYR A 27 -1.59 -3.70 -11.59
CA TYR A 27 -1.39 -2.60 -10.66
C TYR A 27 -0.11 -2.89 -9.87
N ALA A 28 0.91 -2.08 -10.11
CA ALA A 28 2.13 -2.15 -9.32
C ALA A 28 1.81 -1.67 -7.90
N ASP A 29 2.08 -2.51 -6.91
CA ASP A 29 2.12 -2.08 -5.52
C ASP A 29 3.27 -1.07 -5.38
N THR A 30 2.94 0.15 -4.95
CA THR A 30 3.85 1.29 -4.91
C THR A 30 3.80 1.97 -3.55
N ASN A 31 4.90 2.60 -3.14
CA ASN A 31 5.00 3.34 -1.90
C ASN A 31 4.34 4.73 -2.03
N VAL A 32 3.08 4.86 -1.60
CA VAL A 32 2.31 6.10 -1.70
C VAL A 32 2.07 6.64 -0.29
N SER A 33 2.23 7.95 -0.08
CA SER A 33 1.88 8.57 1.19
C SER A 33 0.42 9.05 1.18
N PRO A 34 -0.47 8.45 1.99
CA PRO A 34 -1.81 8.99 2.24
C PRO A 34 -1.78 10.30 3.06
N GLY A 35 -0.68 10.59 3.75
CA GLY A 35 -0.51 11.79 4.56
C GLY A 35 0.33 11.58 5.82
N TYR A 36 0.38 12.62 6.64
CA TYR A 36 1.06 12.65 7.93
C TYR A 36 0.28 13.54 8.91
N MET A 37 0.45 13.29 10.20
CA MET A 37 -0.08 14.10 11.29
C MET A 37 1.07 14.48 12.22
N CYS A 38 1.19 15.77 12.53
CA CYS A 38 2.15 16.26 13.52
C CYS A 38 1.38 16.95 14.65
N SER A 39 1.86 16.85 15.90
CA SER A 39 1.30 17.68 16.97
C SER A 39 1.51 19.16 16.63
N PRO A 40 0.54 20.05 16.96
CA PRO A 40 0.69 21.48 16.73
C PRO A 40 1.99 21.99 17.36
N GLU A 41 2.62 22.93 16.67
CA GLU A 41 3.69 23.73 17.26
C GLU A 41 3.08 24.44 18.48
N ALA A 42 3.77 24.44 19.62
CA ALA A 42 3.27 25.20 20.76
C ALA A 42 3.18 26.68 20.35
N ASP A 43 1.95 27.23 20.32
CA ASP A 43 1.68 28.63 19.99
C ASP A 43 2.68 29.54 20.72
N ASN A 44 3.47 30.30 19.94
CA ASN A 44 4.47 31.27 20.37
C ASN A 44 5.61 30.73 21.30
N SER A 45 6.83 30.69 20.75
CA SER A 45 8.11 30.79 21.49
C SER A 45 8.73 29.52 22.13
N THR A 46 8.36 28.30 21.75
CA THR A 46 9.17 27.11 22.14
C THR A 46 9.44 26.18 20.97
N THR A 47 10.51 26.48 20.21
CA THR A 47 11.22 25.46 19.43
C THR A 47 11.54 24.26 20.33
N VAL A 48 11.39 23.04 19.81
CA VAL A 48 11.86 21.84 20.53
C VAL A 48 13.35 22.00 20.84
N SER A 49 13.76 21.61 22.05
CA SER A 49 15.14 21.79 22.50
C SER A 49 16.13 21.04 21.60
N ASP A 50 17.37 21.50 21.53
CA ASP A 50 18.42 20.81 20.76
C ASP A 50 18.66 19.39 21.28
N SER A 51 18.44 19.16 22.58
CA SER A 51 18.46 17.81 23.17
C SER A 51 17.33 16.93 22.62
N PHE A 52 16.13 17.47 22.43
CA PHE A 52 15.01 16.74 21.83
C PHE A 52 15.32 16.41 20.37
N LYS A 53 15.79 17.38 19.58
CA LYS A 53 16.18 17.16 18.17
C LYS A 53 17.26 16.09 18.03
N THR A 54 18.27 16.14 18.89
CA THR A 54 19.35 15.13 18.92
C THR A 54 18.80 13.75 19.26
N ASN A 55 17.94 13.64 20.29
CA ASN A 55 17.31 12.38 20.66
C ASN A 55 16.36 11.86 19.58
N LEU A 56 15.68 12.75 18.84
CA LEU A 56 14.81 12.38 17.73
C LEU A 56 15.64 11.80 16.58
N ASN A 57 16.73 12.45 16.17
CA ASN A 57 17.63 11.92 15.14
C ASN A 57 18.17 10.54 15.53
N ASN A 58 18.68 10.40 16.76
CA ASN A 58 19.15 9.11 17.29
C ASN A 58 18.04 8.03 17.30
N LEU A 59 16.80 8.40 17.60
CA LEU A 59 15.65 7.50 17.54
C LEU A 59 15.39 7.06 16.10
N LEU A 60 15.28 8.00 15.15
CA LEU A 60 15.00 7.73 13.74
C LEU A 60 16.10 6.84 13.11
N ASP A 61 17.36 7.11 13.41
CA ASP A 61 18.50 6.27 12.99
C ASP A 61 18.38 4.85 13.57
N SER A 62 18.00 4.74 14.84
CA SER A 62 17.77 3.43 15.48
C SER A 62 16.62 2.67 14.82
N LEU A 63 15.53 3.35 14.42
CA LEU A 63 14.42 2.75 13.70
C LEU A 63 14.89 2.22 12.33
N ALA A 64 15.59 3.04 11.54
CA ALA A 64 16.10 2.65 10.22
C ALA A 64 17.07 1.47 10.29
N ALA A 65 17.98 1.45 11.27
CA ALA A 65 18.98 0.39 11.41
C ALA A 65 18.38 -0.97 11.78
N ASN A 66 17.26 -1.00 12.51
CA ASN A 66 16.74 -2.23 13.11
C ASN A 66 15.47 -2.77 12.46
N VAL A 67 14.75 -1.96 11.66
CA VAL A 67 13.49 -2.41 11.02
C VAL A 67 13.68 -3.64 10.13
N LEU A 68 14.84 -3.76 9.47
CA LEU A 68 15.13 -4.83 8.52
C LEU A 68 15.12 -6.24 9.12
N GLN A 69 15.30 -6.37 10.44
CA GLN A 69 15.34 -7.66 11.11
C GLN A 69 13.97 -8.34 11.13
N SER A 70 12.89 -7.56 11.19
CA SER A 70 11.54 -8.13 11.33
C SER A 70 10.41 -7.37 10.64
N GLY A 71 10.71 -6.29 9.91
CA GLY A 71 9.71 -5.35 9.40
C GLY A 71 9.04 -4.51 10.50
N PHE A 72 9.56 -4.56 11.73
CA PHE A 72 9.05 -3.83 12.87
C PHE A 72 10.18 -3.55 13.85
N TYR A 73 10.20 -2.34 14.40
CA TYR A 73 11.07 -2.00 15.51
C TYR A 73 10.46 -0.86 16.33
N LYS A 74 10.68 -0.90 17.64
CA LYS A 74 10.30 0.19 18.55
C LYS A 74 11.44 0.49 19.50
N ALA A 75 11.63 1.76 19.81
CA ALA A 75 12.70 2.22 20.68
C ALA A 75 12.25 3.41 21.53
N ALA A 76 13.01 3.66 22.59
CA ALA A 76 12.91 4.89 23.34
C ALA A 76 14.31 5.47 23.55
N VAL A 77 14.48 6.75 23.24
CA VAL A 77 15.76 7.47 23.33
C VAL A 77 15.60 8.67 24.25
N GLY A 78 16.65 8.99 25.02
CA GLY A 78 16.65 10.10 25.97
C GLY A 78 16.17 9.72 27.37
N LYS A 79 16.08 10.73 28.25
CA LYS A 79 15.73 10.60 29.66
C LYS A 79 14.79 11.73 30.09
N ASN A 80 13.96 11.47 31.12
CA ASN A 80 13.05 12.44 31.74
C ASN A 80 12.19 13.16 30.68
N SER A 81 12.14 14.49 30.69
CA SER A 81 11.37 15.33 29.77
C SER A 81 11.84 15.29 28.31
N ASN A 82 13.02 14.73 28.03
CA ASN A 82 13.58 14.61 26.67
C ASN A 82 13.49 13.17 26.14
N LYS A 83 12.73 12.29 26.81
CA LYS A 83 12.53 10.91 26.35
C LYS A 83 11.50 10.88 25.21
N ILE A 84 11.84 10.18 24.15
CA ILE A 84 11.02 10.05 22.94
C ILE A 84 10.80 8.56 22.69
N TYR A 85 9.56 8.19 22.43
CA TYR A 85 9.14 6.85 22.03
C TYR A 85 8.90 6.85 20.54
N GLY A 86 9.33 5.81 19.83
CA GLY A 86 9.02 5.66 18.42
C GLY A 86 8.94 4.23 17.97
N LEU A 87 8.20 4.01 16.88
CA LEU A 87 8.15 2.75 16.17
C LEU A 87 8.09 2.97 14.67
N ILE A 88 8.51 1.94 13.96
CA ILE A 88 8.33 1.76 12.52
C ILE A 88 7.77 0.36 12.30
N GLN A 89 6.78 0.24 11.42
CA GLN A 89 6.21 -1.03 11.01
C GLN A 89 5.94 -1.04 9.52
N CYS A 90 6.53 -2.00 8.82
CA CYS A 90 6.23 -2.26 7.42
C CYS A 90 4.98 -3.14 7.28
N ARG A 91 4.30 -3.05 6.13
CA ARG A 91 3.20 -3.93 5.78
C ARG A 91 3.71 -5.37 5.69
N GLY A 92 2.93 -6.35 6.16
CA GLY A 92 3.43 -7.70 6.41
C GLY A 92 3.95 -8.47 5.19
N ASP A 93 3.60 -8.04 3.97
CA ASP A 93 4.02 -8.59 2.68
C ASP A 93 5.17 -7.82 1.99
N VAL A 94 5.64 -6.72 2.59
CA VAL A 94 6.64 -5.85 1.98
C VAL A 94 8.05 -6.43 2.18
N SER A 95 8.83 -6.46 1.08
CA SER A 95 10.21 -6.95 1.11
C SER A 95 11.11 -6.11 2.02
N PRO A 96 12.22 -6.66 2.56
CA PRO A 96 13.15 -5.88 3.38
C PRO A 96 13.66 -4.60 2.68
N THR A 97 13.96 -4.66 1.38
CA THR A 97 14.40 -3.49 0.60
C THR A 97 13.31 -2.42 0.51
N ASN A 98 12.07 -2.81 0.20
CA ASN A 98 10.96 -1.86 0.13
C ASN A 98 10.62 -1.29 1.51
N CYS A 99 10.76 -2.10 2.56
CA CYS A 99 10.60 -1.68 3.95
C CYS A 99 11.64 -0.63 4.36
N ALA A 100 12.92 -0.82 4.02
CA ALA A 100 13.97 0.19 4.23
C ALA A 100 13.68 1.48 3.46
N ASN A 101 13.29 1.38 2.19
CA ASN A 101 12.94 2.55 1.39
C ASN A 101 11.78 3.33 2.01
N CYS A 102 10.71 2.63 2.41
CA CYS A 102 9.57 3.28 3.07
C CYS A 102 9.96 3.95 4.39
N THR A 103 10.83 3.30 5.18
CA THR A 103 11.34 3.87 6.42
C THR A 103 12.12 5.16 6.17
N ASN A 104 13.01 5.17 5.17
CA ASN A 104 13.77 6.36 4.80
C ASN A 104 12.88 7.51 4.31
N GLU A 105 11.86 7.22 3.49
CA GLU A 105 10.88 8.23 3.06
C GLU A 105 10.07 8.77 4.24
N SER A 106 9.66 7.91 5.17
CA SER A 106 8.95 8.33 6.39
C SER A 106 9.82 9.25 7.26
N ILE A 107 11.12 8.95 7.39
CA ILE A 107 12.09 9.80 8.11
C ILE A 107 12.24 11.16 7.45
N LYS A 108 12.32 11.23 6.11
CA LYS A 108 12.38 12.50 5.39
C LYS A 108 11.15 13.36 5.67
N VAL A 109 9.96 12.77 5.61
CA VAL A 109 8.70 13.47 5.93
C VAL A 109 8.70 13.96 7.37
N ALA A 110 9.11 13.12 8.33
CA ALA A 110 9.19 13.53 9.74
C ALA A 110 10.10 14.75 9.95
N LEU A 111 11.30 14.74 9.35
CA LEU A 111 12.30 15.80 9.54
C LEU A 111 11.96 17.10 8.80
N HIS A 112 11.22 17.02 7.69
CA HIS A 112 10.90 18.18 6.87
C HIS A 112 9.51 18.79 7.18
N ASN A 113 8.51 17.94 7.45
CA ASN A 113 7.12 18.35 7.59
C ASN A 113 6.66 18.41 9.06
N CYS A 114 7.38 17.78 9.99
CA CYS A 114 7.07 17.79 11.43
C CYS A 114 8.21 18.38 12.28
N THR A 115 9.00 19.31 11.73
CA THR A 115 10.29 19.82 12.26
C THR A 115 10.26 20.25 13.74
N ASN A 116 9.17 20.85 14.20
CA ASN A 116 9.03 21.33 15.58
C ASN A 116 8.00 20.53 16.41
N SER A 117 7.50 19.41 15.88
CA SER A 117 6.45 18.64 16.53
C SER A 117 7.05 17.61 17.47
N LYS A 118 6.53 17.55 18.70
CA LYS A 118 6.91 16.54 19.71
C LYS A 118 6.33 15.16 19.45
N SER A 119 5.37 15.06 18.55
CA SER A 119 4.86 13.79 18.04
C SER A 119 4.53 13.90 16.56
N ALA A 120 4.68 12.78 15.85
CA ALA A 120 4.23 12.64 14.48
C ALA A 120 3.81 11.21 14.19
N ALA A 121 2.87 11.07 13.26
CA ALA A 121 2.42 9.84 12.64
C ALA A 121 2.53 10.01 11.13
N ILE A 122 3.30 9.15 10.47
CA ILE A 122 3.57 9.21 9.04
C ILE A 122 3.13 7.87 8.44
N TRP A 123 2.23 7.96 7.47
CA TRP A 123 1.72 6.80 6.78
C TRP A 123 2.26 6.77 5.36
N PHE A 124 2.58 5.56 4.95
CA PHE A 124 2.84 5.15 3.60
C PHE A 124 2.14 3.81 3.37
N SER A 125 1.82 3.49 2.12
CA SER A 125 1.23 2.19 1.78
C SER A 125 2.11 1.00 2.21
N TRP A 126 3.44 1.18 2.29
CA TRP A 126 4.34 0.11 2.70
C TRP A 126 4.72 0.13 4.17
N CYS A 127 4.51 1.22 4.90
CA CYS A 127 4.90 1.32 6.30
C CYS A 127 4.21 2.45 7.06
N PHE A 128 4.22 2.33 8.37
CA PHE A 128 3.76 3.33 9.31
C PHE A 128 4.88 3.66 10.29
N MET A 129 5.19 4.94 10.45
CA MET A 129 6.15 5.45 11.42
C MET A 129 5.47 6.39 12.40
N ARG A 130 5.75 6.24 13.70
CA ARG A 130 5.24 7.14 14.72
C ARG A 130 6.31 7.45 15.75
N TYR A 131 6.38 8.70 16.18
CA TYR A 131 7.12 9.08 17.38
C TYR A 131 6.30 10.02 18.27
N SER A 132 6.61 10.05 19.57
CA SER A 132 6.00 10.98 20.53
C SER A 132 6.88 11.14 21.77
N SER A 133 6.83 12.32 22.40
CA SER A 133 7.34 12.53 23.77
C SER A 133 6.52 11.77 24.82
N GLU A 134 5.30 11.36 24.49
CA GLU A 134 4.43 10.58 25.35
C GLU A 134 4.48 9.10 24.97
N LYS A 135 4.39 8.22 25.97
CA LYS A 135 4.44 6.78 25.73
C LYS A 135 3.09 6.31 25.17
N PHE A 136 3.10 5.80 23.94
CA PHE A 136 1.91 5.26 23.27
C PHE A 136 1.93 3.74 23.08
N PHE A 137 3.05 3.06 23.36
CA PHE A 137 3.18 1.62 23.07
C PHE A 137 2.13 0.77 23.77
N GLY A 138 1.46 -0.09 23.00
CA GLY A 138 0.46 -1.02 23.50
C GLY A 138 -0.87 -0.36 23.85
N THR A 139 -1.04 0.93 23.56
CA THR A 139 -2.29 1.66 23.77
C THR A 139 -3.01 1.81 22.45
N TRP A 140 -4.26 1.36 22.42
CA TRP A 140 -5.16 1.67 21.31
C TRP A 140 -5.58 3.14 21.36
N GLU A 141 -5.45 3.84 20.23
CA GLU A 141 -5.93 5.20 20.02
C GLU A 141 -6.76 5.25 18.74
N GLY A 142 -7.93 5.89 18.77
CA GLY A 142 -8.88 5.94 17.65
C GLY A 142 -8.46 6.80 16.46
N GLY A 143 -7.25 7.39 16.46
CA GLY A 143 -6.78 8.24 15.37
C GLY A 143 -6.62 7.44 14.08
N SER A 144 -7.32 7.85 13.02
CA SER A 144 -7.26 7.21 11.70
C SER A 144 -7.66 8.16 10.58
N VAL A 145 -7.18 7.88 9.37
CA VAL A 145 -7.49 8.59 8.13
C VAL A 145 -8.04 7.58 7.13
N GLY A 146 -9.20 7.89 6.54
CA GLY A 146 -9.80 7.10 5.47
C GLY A 146 -9.55 7.74 4.09
N ILE A 147 -9.15 6.93 3.12
CA ILE A 147 -9.05 7.31 1.70
C ILE A 147 -10.04 6.48 0.92
N TYR A 148 -10.98 7.15 0.27
CA TYR A 148 -12.02 6.52 -0.53
C TYR A 148 -12.64 7.53 -1.49
N ASN A 149 -13.15 7.03 -2.62
CA ASN A 149 -13.90 7.85 -3.57
C ASN A 149 -15.40 7.73 -3.27
N GLN A 150 -15.99 8.81 -2.74
CA GLN A 150 -17.40 8.84 -2.30
C GLN A 150 -18.42 8.63 -3.43
N THR A 151 -18.00 8.66 -4.70
CA THR A 151 -18.88 8.46 -5.85
C THR A 151 -18.62 7.13 -6.58
N ASP A 152 -17.62 6.36 -6.18
CA ASP A 152 -17.29 5.07 -6.80
C ASP A 152 -17.98 3.92 -6.05
N PHE A 153 -19.25 3.72 -6.38
CA PHE A 153 -20.08 2.70 -5.76
C PHE A 153 -19.80 1.30 -6.30
N ASP A 154 -19.88 0.32 -5.41
CA ASP A 154 -19.76 -1.09 -5.77
C ASP A 154 -21.09 -1.67 -6.25
N ASP A 155 -21.03 -2.85 -6.87
CA ASP A 155 -22.22 -3.64 -7.19
C ASP A 155 -22.92 -4.13 -5.91
N SER A 156 -24.25 -4.21 -5.94
CA SER A 156 -25.08 -4.65 -4.81
C SER A 156 -24.65 -5.99 -4.22
N THR A 157 -24.20 -6.95 -5.04
CA THR A 157 -23.72 -8.25 -4.55
C THR A 157 -22.40 -8.12 -3.80
N ALA A 158 -21.52 -7.22 -4.25
CA ALA A 158 -20.26 -6.93 -3.59
C ALA A 158 -20.50 -6.25 -2.25
N VAL A 159 -21.40 -5.24 -2.21
CA VAL A 159 -21.80 -4.55 -0.97
C VAL A 159 -22.30 -5.53 0.09
N LEU A 160 -23.23 -6.42 -0.28
CA LEU A 160 -23.81 -7.41 0.64
C LEU A 160 -22.77 -8.35 1.27
N LYS A 161 -21.65 -8.61 0.57
CA LYS A 161 -20.60 -9.53 1.02
C LYS A 161 -19.39 -8.80 1.63
N GLY A 162 -19.11 -7.57 1.21
CA GLY A 162 -17.88 -6.84 1.48
C GLY A 162 -17.65 -6.53 2.96
N ILE A 163 -18.68 -6.06 3.66
CA ILE A 163 -18.58 -5.78 5.10
C ILE A 163 -18.36 -7.07 5.90
N GLY A 164 -19.10 -8.14 5.59
CA GLY A 164 -18.91 -9.45 6.23
C GLY A 164 -17.51 -10.02 5.99
N PHE A 165 -16.99 -9.83 4.78
CA PHE A 165 -15.63 -10.19 4.40
C PHE A 165 -14.58 -9.44 5.24
N MET A 166 -14.69 -8.11 5.35
CA MET A 166 -13.74 -7.32 6.15
C MET A 166 -13.89 -7.54 7.65
N THR A 167 -15.10 -7.83 8.14
CA THR A 167 -15.35 -8.24 9.54
C THR A 167 -14.67 -9.58 9.85
N THR A 168 -14.76 -10.54 8.92
CA THR A 168 -14.07 -11.82 9.07
C THR A 168 -12.56 -11.61 9.12
N LEU A 169 -12.02 -10.78 8.21
CA LEU A 169 -10.60 -10.41 8.18
C LEU A 169 -10.16 -9.78 9.51
N ALA A 170 -10.95 -8.85 10.05
CA ALA A 170 -10.70 -8.22 11.34
C ALA A 170 -10.62 -9.25 12.49
N SER A 171 -11.53 -10.23 12.51
CA SER A 171 -11.61 -11.23 13.58
C SER A 171 -10.41 -12.20 13.62
N VAL A 172 -9.84 -12.54 12.45
CA VAL A 172 -8.76 -13.54 12.36
C VAL A 172 -7.37 -12.93 12.50
N THR A 173 -7.19 -11.67 12.07
CA THR A 173 -5.90 -10.95 12.05
C THR A 173 -5.14 -10.96 13.38
N PRO A 174 -5.79 -10.79 14.55
CA PRO A 174 -5.08 -10.82 15.85
C PRO A 174 -4.33 -12.12 16.13
N ASN A 175 -4.70 -13.22 15.48
CA ASN A 175 -4.09 -14.54 15.68
C ASN A 175 -3.13 -14.93 14.56
N GLN A 176 -2.93 -14.07 13.55
CA GLN A 176 -2.02 -14.33 12.45
C GLN A 176 -0.59 -13.87 12.76
N LEU A 177 0.36 -14.42 12.00
CA LEU A 177 1.75 -13.99 12.05
C LEU A 177 1.84 -12.50 11.71
N LEU A 178 2.75 -11.77 12.37
CA LEU A 178 2.94 -10.32 12.22
C LEU A 178 1.70 -9.46 12.55
N LEU A 179 0.60 -10.05 13.03
CA LEU A 179 -0.71 -9.39 13.14
C LEU A 179 -1.18 -8.81 11.80
N PHE A 180 -0.92 -9.52 10.71
CA PHE A 180 -1.26 -9.12 9.34
C PHE A 180 -1.99 -10.26 8.65
N GLN A 181 -3.06 -9.91 7.93
CA GLN A 181 -3.81 -10.86 7.11
C GLN A 181 -4.27 -10.22 5.81
N THR A 182 -4.21 -10.99 4.73
CA THR A 182 -4.85 -10.66 3.46
C THR A 182 -5.86 -11.73 3.09
N SER A 183 -6.82 -11.37 2.24
CA SER A 183 -7.77 -12.32 1.67
C SER A 183 -8.36 -11.79 0.37
N VAL A 184 -9.02 -12.69 -0.36
CA VAL A 184 -9.73 -12.39 -1.61
C VAL A 184 -11.18 -12.84 -1.47
N LEU A 185 -12.10 -11.95 -1.80
CA LEU A 185 -13.53 -12.22 -1.92
C LEU A 185 -13.87 -12.35 -3.41
N ASP A 186 -14.43 -13.50 -3.80
CA ASP A 186 -14.99 -13.69 -5.13
C ASP A 186 -16.47 -13.30 -5.13
N VAL A 187 -16.81 -12.27 -5.93
CA VAL A 187 -18.18 -11.76 -6.10
C VAL A 187 -18.81 -12.31 -7.39
N GLY A 188 -18.17 -13.25 -8.07
CA GLY A 188 -18.65 -13.82 -9.33
C GLY A 188 -18.52 -12.81 -10.47
N GLN A 189 -19.65 -12.42 -11.07
CA GLN A 189 -19.64 -11.52 -12.24
C GLN A 189 -19.09 -10.12 -11.92
N SER A 190 -19.20 -9.66 -10.67
CA SER A 190 -18.70 -8.36 -10.22
C SER A 190 -17.19 -8.36 -9.92
N GLY A 191 -16.51 -9.49 -10.20
CA GLY A 191 -15.08 -9.68 -10.05
C GLY A 191 -14.65 -9.95 -8.61
N GLN A 192 -13.35 -9.81 -8.37
CA GLN A 192 -12.73 -10.07 -7.08
C GLN A 192 -12.56 -8.80 -6.26
N ARG A 193 -12.54 -8.95 -4.94
CA ARG A 193 -12.21 -7.89 -3.99
C ARG A 193 -11.08 -8.37 -3.09
N PHE A 194 -10.12 -7.49 -2.85
CA PHE A 194 -8.88 -7.77 -2.13
C PHE A 194 -8.92 -7.01 -0.82
N GLY A 195 -8.79 -7.74 0.29
CA GLY A 195 -8.81 -7.20 1.64
C GLY A 195 -7.47 -7.38 2.33
N MET A 196 -7.06 -6.39 3.13
CA MET A 196 -5.97 -6.53 4.09
C MET A 196 -6.36 -5.92 5.44
N ALA A 197 -5.84 -6.50 6.52
CA ALA A 197 -5.94 -5.96 7.88
C ALA A 197 -4.57 -6.13 8.55
N GLN A 198 -4.14 -5.10 9.25
CA GLN A 198 -2.87 -5.10 9.97
C GLN A 198 -3.01 -4.38 11.30
N CYS A 199 -2.51 -4.97 12.38
CA CYS A 199 -2.36 -4.27 13.65
C CYS A 199 -0.90 -3.87 13.91
N GLY A 200 -0.74 -2.83 14.72
CA GLY A 200 0.50 -2.46 15.36
C GLY A 200 1.03 -3.63 16.18
N ARG A 201 2.26 -4.05 15.91
CA ARG A 201 2.91 -5.17 16.60
C ARG A 201 3.31 -4.86 18.05
N ASP A 202 3.08 -3.63 18.49
CA ASP A 202 3.15 -3.24 19.90
C ASP A 202 1.85 -3.51 20.67
N LEU A 203 0.73 -3.78 19.98
CA LEU A 203 -0.57 -4.08 20.59
C LEU A 203 -0.71 -5.55 21.04
N ARG A 204 -1.58 -5.76 22.03
CA ARG A 204 -2.05 -7.10 22.40
C ARG A 204 -3.12 -7.57 21.41
N ARG A 205 -3.30 -8.89 21.29
CA ARG A 205 -4.31 -9.48 20.37
C ARG A 205 -5.73 -8.96 20.62
N SER A 206 -6.12 -8.80 21.88
CA SER A 206 -7.44 -8.23 22.24
C SER A 206 -7.61 -6.80 21.77
N ASP A 207 -6.56 -5.99 21.88
CA ASP A 207 -6.61 -4.56 21.51
C ASP A 207 -6.50 -4.40 19.98
N CYS A 208 -5.79 -5.31 19.33
CA CYS A 208 -5.80 -5.46 17.87
C CYS A 208 -7.21 -5.74 17.32
N GLY A 209 -7.97 -6.68 17.91
CA GLY A 209 -9.35 -6.93 17.49
C GLY A 209 -10.24 -5.70 17.65
N LYS A 210 -10.20 -5.06 18.83
CA LYS A 210 -10.95 -3.82 19.10
C LYS A 210 -10.60 -2.68 18.13
N CYS A 211 -9.32 -2.59 17.74
CA CYS A 211 -8.85 -1.61 16.79
C CYS A 211 -9.53 -1.77 15.42
N LEU A 212 -9.46 -2.99 14.88
CA LEU A 212 -10.00 -3.31 13.56
C LEU A 212 -11.53 -3.19 13.55
N ASP A 213 -12.21 -3.73 14.57
CA ASP A 213 -13.66 -3.59 14.72
C ASP A 213 -14.07 -2.11 14.86
N GLY A 214 -13.30 -1.34 15.63
CA GLY A 214 -13.51 0.10 15.81
C GLY A 214 -13.45 0.87 14.49
N GLN A 215 -12.54 0.52 13.57
CA GLN A 215 -12.48 1.15 12.24
C GLN A 215 -13.72 0.86 11.41
N LEU A 216 -14.20 -0.38 11.38
CA LEU A 216 -15.42 -0.75 10.65
C LEU A 216 -16.65 0.00 11.20
N VAL A 217 -16.73 0.18 12.52
CA VAL A 217 -17.81 0.96 13.14
C VAL A 217 -17.68 2.45 12.81
N SER A 218 -16.49 3.04 12.97
CA SER A 218 -16.28 4.48 12.76
C SER A 218 -16.46 4.92 11.31
N PHE A 219 -16.07 4.09 10.34
CA PHE A 219 -16.14 4.42 8.91
C PHE A 219 -17.34 3.78 8.21
N GLY A 220 -18.07 2.85 8.84
CA GLY A 220 -19.08 2.01 8.19
C GLY A 220 -20.03 2.77 7.29
N ALA A 221 -20.70 3.81 7.81
CA ALA A 221 -21.64 4.63 7.03
C ALA A 221 -21.00 5.35 5.83
N SER A 222 -19.69 5.59 5.84
CA SER A 222 -18.96 6.25 4.77
C SER A 222 -18.42 5.29 3.70
N ILE A 223 -18.19 4.02 4.04
CA ILE A 223 -17.48 3.06 3.17
C ILE A 223 -18.33 1.87 2.71
N GLU A 224 -19.50 1.63 3.33
CA GLU A 224 -20.31 0.42 3.14
C GLU A 224 -20.59 0.10 1.66
N ASN A 225 -20.87 1.13 0.85
CA ASN A 225 -21.27 0.98 -0.55
C ASN A 225 -20.14 1.22 -1.55
N LEU A 226 -18.91 1.48 -1.10
CA LEU A 226 -17.83 1.92 -1.98
C LEU A 226 -17.03 0.74 -2.54
N ARG A 227 -16.64 0.83 -3.80
CA ARG A 227 -15.85 -0.20 -4.50
C ARG A 227 -14.44 -0.36 -3.95
N GLY A 228 -13.90 0.70 -3.35
CA GLY A 228 -12.58 0.67 -2.74
C GLY A 228 -12.41 1.74 -1.66
N TRP A 229 -11.68 1.37 -0.61
CA TRP A 229 -11.35 2.23 0.51
C TRP A 229 -10.12 1.73 1.26
N GLU A 230 -9.41 2.66 1.90
CA GLU A 230 -8.25 2.40 2.73
C GLU A 230 -8.38 3.18 4.04
N ILE A 231 -8.27 2.49 5.17
CA ILE A 231 -8.20 3.11 6.49
C ILE A 231 -6.78 2.94 7.03
N TYR A 232 -6.17 4.07 7.34
CA TYR A 232 -4.83 4.18 7.92
C TYR A 232 -4.97 4.64 9.37
N GLY A 233 -4.81 3.74 10.33
CA GLY A 233 -4.91 4.07 11.75
C GLY A 233 -3.56 4.20 12.43
N LEU A 234 -3.59 4.74 13.64
CA LEU A 234 -2.44 4.81 14.54
C LEU A 234 -2.10 3.45 15.19
N GLY A 235 -3.09 2.55 15.27
CA GLY A 235 -2.95 1.22 15.88
C GLY A 235 -3.24 0.05 14.94
N CYS A 236 -3.99 0.25 13.86
CA CYS A 236 -4.26 -0.76 12.83
C CYS A 236 -4.68 -0.09 11.54
N SER A 237 -4.67 -0.84 10.45
CA SER A 237 -5.10 -0.38 9.13
C SER A 237 -5.94 -1.47 8.46
N MET A 238 -6.89 -1.06 7.64
CA MET A 238 -7.79 -1.96 6.89
C MET A 238 -8.04 -1.42 5.50
N TRP A 239 -7.78 -2.23 4.46
CA TRP A 239 -7.98 -1.81 3.07
C TRP A 239 -8.82 -2.81 2.30
N TYR A 240 -9.66 -2.31 1.42
CA TYR A 240 -10.55 -3.05 0.54
C TYR A 240 -10.46 -2.46 -0.87
N ARG A 241 -10.09 -3.26 -1.86
CA ARG A 241 -9.89 -2.79 -3.26
C ARG A 241 -10.42 -3.81 -4.26
N ASP A 242 -10.71 -3.35 -5.46
CA ASP A 242 -11.10 -4.17 -6.62
C ASP A 242 -9.91 -4.68 -7.45
N PHE A 243 -8.69 -4.43 -7.00
CA PHE A 243 -7.45 -4.96 -7.57
C PHE A 243 -6.49 -5.45 -6.48
N GLN A 244 -5.57 -6.33 -6.85
CA GLN A 244 -4.57 -6.85 -5.93
C GLN A 244 -3.46 -5.82 -5.68
N PHE A 245 -3.20 -5.53 -4.41
CA PHE A 245 -2.20 -4.53 -3.97
C PHE A 245 -1.14 -5.10 -3.00
N TYR A 246 -1.13 -6.41 -2.80
CA TYR A 246 -0.20 -7.11 -1.91
C TYR A 246 0.44 -8.31 -2.59
N SER A 247 1.64 -8.66 -2.11
CA SER A 247 2.35 -9.86 -2.55
C SER A 247 1.74 -11.12 -1.90
N ASN A 248 1.60 -12.20 -2.67
CA ASN A 248 1.07 -13.46 -2.15
C ASN A 248 2.19 -14.22 -1.41
N ILE A 249 2.31 -14.02 -0.09
CA ILE A 249 3.33 -14.65 0.78
C ILE A 249 3.23 -16.19 0.72
N SER A 250 2.09 -16.75 0.29
CA SER A 250 1.86 -18.20 0.11
C SER A 250 2.68 -18.86 -1.00
N THR A 251 3.42 -18.10 -1.81
CA THR A 251 4.32 -18.68 -2.81
C THR A 251 5.74 -18.73 -2.24
N PRO A 252 6.28 -19.91 -1.89
CA PRO A 252 7.70 -20.02 -1.59
C PRO A 252 8.45 -19.54 -2.83
N TYR A 253 9.31 -18.54 -2.64
CA TYR A 253 10.32 -18.20 -3.63
C TYR A 253 11.14 -19.45 -3.86
N SER A 254 10.80 -20.21 -4.89
CA SER A 254 11.59 -21.34 -5.34
C SER A 254 12.89 -20.76 -5.88
N ALA A 255 13.88 -20.69 -5.00
CA ALA A 255 15.27 -20.43 -5.33
C ALA A 255 15.75 -21.57 -6.25
N GLY A 256 15.47 -21.44 -7.55
CA GLY A 256 15.76 -22.48 -8.54
C GLY A 256 15.34 -22.17 -9.98
N GLY A 257 14.76 -20.99 -10.27
CA GLY A 257 14.46 -20.58 -11.64
C GLY A 257 15.70 -20.12 -12.39
N ARG A 258 16.16 -20.89 -13.37
CA ARG A 258 17.26 -20.52 -14.27
C ARG A 258 17.01 -19.14 -14.89
N ARG A 259 18.04 -18.28 -14.90
CA ARG A 259 18.02 -17.00 -15.61
C ARG A 259 17.75 -17.23 -17.10
N LEU A 260 16.50 -17.06 -17.52
CA LEU A 260 16.15 -16.85 -18.92
C LEU A 260 16.43 -15.37 -19.22
N TRP A 261 17.51 -15.14 -19.97
CA TRP A 261 17.77 -13.87 -20.63
C TRP A 261 16.59 -13.56 -21.55
N HIS A 262 15.69 -12.68 -21.11
CA HIS A 262 14.73 -12.05 -22.02
C HIS A 262 15.50 -10.94 -22.74
N GLY A 263 15.96 -11.23 -23.94
CA GLY A 263 16.39 -10.20 -24.88
C GLY A 263 15.18 -9.31 -25.16
N VAL A 264 15.26 -8.05 -24.74
CA VAL A 264 14.30 -7.02 -25.12
C VAL A 264 14.50 -6.75 -26.62
N VAL A 265 13.65 -7.35 -27.46
CA VAL A 265 13.54 -6.94 -28.86
C VAL A 265 12.63 -5.72 -28.89
N GLY A 266 13.24 -4.53 -28.92
CA GLY A 266 12.51 -3.29 -29.12
C GLY A 266 11.90 -3.25 -30.52
N VAL A 267 10.57 -3.34 -30.62
CA VAL A 267 9.86 -3.07 -31.86
C VAL A 267 9.66 -1.55 -31.94
N SER A 268 10.47 -0.89 -32.77
CA SER A 268 10.31 0.52 -33.09
C SER A 268 9.10 0.70 -34.02
N MET A 269 7.98 1.24 -33.52
CA MET A 269 6.89 1.71 -34.36
C MET A 269 7.28 3.04 -35.01
N THR A 270 7.65 3.01 -36.29
CA THR A 270 7.77 4.22 -37.11
C THR A 270 6.39 4.67 -37.56
N ILE A 271 5.92 5.82 -37.06
CA ILE A 271 4.70 6.48 -37.52
C ILE A 271 5.02 7.17 -38.86
N LEU A 272 4.42 6.70 -39.95
CA LEU A 272 4.53 7.33 -41.26
C LEU A 272 3.45 8.41 -41.40
N SER A 273 3.79 9.68 -41.20
CA SER A 273 2.88 10.79 -41.45
C SER A 273 2.86 11.13 -42.95
N THR A 274 1.76 10.87 -43.64
CA THR A 274 1.56 11.27 -45.04
C THR A 274 1.17 12.75 -45.11
N LEU A 275 2.05 13.59 -45.63
CA LEU A 275 1.76 14.98 -46.02
C LEU A 275 1.01 14.99 -47.36
N THR A 276 -0.25 15.40 -47.35
CA THR A 276 -1.01 15.70 -48.58
C THR A 276 -0.71 17.12 -49.04
N VAL A 277 -0.03 17.27 -50.19
CA VAL A 277 0.14 18.56 -50.86
C VAL A 277 -1.07 18.82 -51.75
N GLN A 278 -1.87 19.82 -51.40
CA GLN A 278 -2.94 20.35 -52.26
C GLN A 278 -2.31 21.30 -53.29
N THR A 279 -2.45 20.99 -54.58
CA THR A 279 -2.16 21.93 -55.68
C THR A 279 -3.47 22.63 -56.05
N VAL A 280 -3.43 23.96 -55.99
CA VAL A 280 -4.48 24.87 -56.44
C VAL A 280 -4.39 24.99 -57.97
N LEU A 281 -5.52 24.78 -58.64
CA LEU A 281 -5.84 25.37 -59.94
C LEU A 281 -7.15 26.15 -59.78
#